data_AF-A0A1Y5HZS4-F1
#
_entry.id   AF-A0A1Y5HZS4-F1
#
_cell.length_a   1.000
_cell.length_b   1.000
_cell.length_c   1.000
_cell.angle_alpha   90.00
_cell.angle_beta   90.00
_cell.angle_gamma   90.00
#
_symmetry.space_group_name_H-M   'P 1'
#
loop_
_entity.id
_entity.type
_entity.pdbx_description
1 polymer ?
#
loop_
_entity_poly.entity_id
_entity_poly.type
_entity_poly.pdbx_seq_one_letter_code
_entity_poly.pdbx_strand_id
1 'polypeptide(L)' 'MRSPITTHVLDTNLGKPAADIAVTLYRKSDEGFTQIAQGKTNEDGRIMEWMDETERKAGVYRI' A
#
# COMPACT_ATOMS: atom_id res chain seq x y z
N MET A 1 2.61 15.70 -1.29
CA MET A 1 2.25 15.53 0.15
C MET A 1 2.47 14.05 0.44
N ARG A 2 3.15 13.63 1.51
CA ARG A 2 3.46 12.19 1.69
C ARG A 2 2.19 11.34 1.85
N SER A 3 2.21 10.14 1.29
CA SER A 3 1.12 9.18 1.47
C SER A 3 0.92 8.86 2.95
N PRO A 4 -0.34 8.86 3.45
CA PRO A 4 -0.63 8.56 4.85
C PRO A 4 -0.48 7.09 5.21
N ILE A 5 -0.54 6.19 4.22
CA ILE A 5 -0.32 4.75 4.39
C ILE A 5 0.87 4.40 3.51
N THR A 6 1.88 3.76 4.08
CA THR A 6 3.03 3.22 3.33
C THR A 6 3.19 1.75 3.66
N THR A 7 3.89 1.00 2.81
CA THR A 7 4.19 -0.42 3.08
C THR A 7 5.68 -0.69 2.95
N HIS A 8 6.13 -1.77 3.59
CA HIS A 8 7.47 -2.32 3.50
C HIS A 8 7.37 -3.85 3.55
N VAL A 9 7.89 -4.52 2.53
CA VAL A 9 7.90 -5.97 2.40
C VAL A 9 9.33 -6.48 2.52
N LEU A 10 9.53 -7.42 3.45
CA LEU A 10 10.82 -8.07 3.69
C LEU A 10 10.72 -9.56 3.33
N ASP A 11 11.65 -10.05 2.54
CA ASP A 11 11.87 -11.49 2.38
C ASP A 11 12.70 -11.99 3.56
N THR A 12 12.07 -12.78 4.43
CA THR A 12 12.71 -13.31 5.66
C THR A 12 13.59 -14.53 5.39
N ASN A 13 13.47 -15.20 4.24
CA ASN A 13 14.38 -16.27 3.86
C ASN A 13 15.74 -15.70 3.44
N LEU A 14 15.72 -14.57 2.73
CA LEU A 14 16.94 -13.90 2.23
C LEU A 14 17.45 -12.81 3.17
N GLY A 15 16.64 -12.35 4.12
CA GLY A 15 16.95 -11.24 5.02
C GLY A 15 17.10 -9.90 4.29
N LYS A 16 16.35 -9.69 3.20
CA LYS A 16 16.47 -8.52 2.31
C LYS A 16 15.11 -7.95 1.91
N PRO A 17 15.03 -6.66 1.55
CA PRO A 17 13.80 -6.08 1.03
C PRO A 17 13.30 -6.81 -0.23
N ALA A 18 11.99 -6.98 -0.34
CA ALA A 18 11.35 -7.63 -1.48
C ALA A 18 10.87 -6.57 -2.48
N ALA A 19 11.60 -6.41 -3.57
CA ALA A 19 11.28 -5.49 -4.65
C ALA A 19 10.25 -6.08 -5.65
N ASP A 20 9.57 -5.21 -6.39
CA ASP A 20 8.57 -5.52 -7.44
C ASP A 20 7.34 -6.32 -6.96
N ILE A 21 7.05 -6.31 -5.65
CA ILE A 21 5.86 -6.94 -5.09
C ILE A 21 4.65 -6.06 -5.35
N ALA A 22 3.65 -6.59 -6.07
CA ALA A 22 2.39 -5.91 -6.31
C ALA A 22 1.55 -5.83 -5.02
N VAL A 23 1.05 -4.64 -4.72
CA VAL A 23 0.24 -4.35 -3.53
C VAL A 23 -0.94 -3.48 -3.94
N THR A 24 -2.11 -3.78 -3.37
CA THR A 24 -3.35 -3.02 -3.61
C THR A 24 -3.97 -2.62 -2.28
N LEU A 25 -4.29 -1.34 -2.14
CA LEU A 25 -4.99 -0.82 -0.97
C LEU A 25 -6.48 -0.69 -1.27
N TYR A 26 -7.29 -1.22 -0.37
CA TYR A 26 -8.75 -1.13 -0.39
C TYR A 26 -9.28 -0.36 0.81
N ARG A 27 -10.42 0.31 0.63
CA ARG A 27 -11.26 0.87 1.71
C ARG A 27 -12.62 0.19 1.70
N LYS A 28 -13.15 -0.11 2.89
CA LYS A 28 -14.52 -0.62 3.03
C LYS A 28 -15.54 0.49 2.76
N SER A 29 -16.54 0.19 1.95
CA SER A 29 -17.77 0.94 1.69
C SER A 29 -18.98 0.04 1.96
N ASP A 30 -20.19 0.55 1.75
CA ASP A 30 -21.44 -0.22 1.87
C ASP A 30 -21.51 -1.38 0.84
N GLU A 31 -20.80 -1.23 -0.28
CA GLU A 31 -20.75 -2.19 -1.39
C GLU A 31 -19.61 -3.21 -1.23
N GLY A 32 -18.81 -3.12 -0.17
CA GLY A 32 -17.67 -4.01 0.09
C GLY A 32 -16.33 -3.28 0.09
N PHE A 33 -15.27 -3.90 -0.42
CA PHE A 33 -13.94 -3.29 -0.47
C PHE A 33 -13.69 -2.67 -1.84
N THR A 34 -13.58 -1.34 -1.88
CA THR A 34 -13.23 -0.57 -3.09
C THR A 34 -11.73 -0.33 -3.13
N GLN A 35 -11.08 -0.58 -4.26
CA GLN A 35 -9.67 -0.27 -4.47
C GLN A 35 -9.48 1.26 -4.48
N ILE A 36 -8.48 1.75 -3.75
CA ILE A 36 -8.16 3.18 -3.66
C ILE A 36 -6.72 3.52 -4.05
N ALA A 37 -5.81 2.54 -4.04
CA ALA A 37 -4.44 2.69 -4.53
C ALA A 37 -3.88 1.33 -4.96
N GLN A 38 -2.90 1.35 -5.86
CA GLN A 38 -2.10 0.19 -6.24
C GLN A 38 -0.67 0.61 -6.55
N GLY A 39 0.28 -0.29 -6.34
CA GLY A 39 1.68 -0.02 -6.64
C GLY A 39 2.53 -1.26 -6.52
N LYS A 40 3.82 -1.10 -6.78
CA LYS A 40 4.83 -2.14 -6.57
C LYS A 40 5.91 -1.62 -5.64
N THR A 41 6.45 -2.50 -4.80
CA THR A 41 7.56 -2.16 -3.92
C THR A 41 8.80 -1.78 -4.73
N ASN A 42 9.51 -0.73 -4.29
CA ASN A 42 10.78 -0.31 -4.87
C ASN A 42 11.95 -1.23 -4.44
N GLU A 43 13.18 -0.87 -4.79
CA GLU A 43 14.39 -1.63 -4.44
C GLU A 43 14.62 -1.78 -2.92
N ASP A 44 14.08 -0.87 -2.11
CA ASP A 44 14.06 -0.95 -0.64
C ASP A 44 12.81 -1.67 -0.11
N GLY A 45 12.06 -2.38 -0.97
CA GLY A 45 10.88 -3.14 -0.59
C GLY A 45 9.68 -2.28 -0.17
N ARG A 46 9.64 -0.99 -0.52
CA ARG A 46 8.65 -0.03 -0.02
C ARG A 46 7.74 0.54 -1.10
N ILE A 47 6.56 0.98 -0.69
CA ILE A 47 5.73 1.92 -1.45
C ILE A 47 5.51 3.15 -0.56
N MET A 48 6.07 4.29 -0.97
CA MET A 48 6.06 5.54 -0.19
C MET A 48 5.02 6.55 -0.68
N GLU A 49 4.68 6.50 -1.96
CA GLU A 49 3.86 7.51 -2.65
C GLU A 49 2.88 6.77 -3.58
N TRP A 50 1.64 6.61 -3.11
CA TRP A 50 0.57 5.90 -3.84
C TRP A 50 -0.84 6.40 -3.47
N MET A 51 -0.95 7.47 -2.68
CA MET A 51 -2.25 8.03 -2.25
C MET A 51 -2.26 9.57 -2.31
N ASP A 52 -1.48 10.18 -3.18
CA ASP A 52 -1.20 11.62 -3.13
C ASP A 52 -2.44 12.49 -3.43
N GLU A 53 -3.41 11.94 -4.17
CA GLU A 53 -4.70 12.57 -4.46
C GLU A 53 -5.86 11.96 -3.65
N THR A 54 -5.62 10.93 -2.84
CA THR A 54 -6.68 10.22 -2.13
C THR A 54 -7.08 10.93 -0.86
N GLU A 55 -8.37 11.25 -0.74
CA GLU A 55 -8.93 11.87 0.46
C GLU A 55 -8.77 10.98 1.70
N ARG A 56 -8.24 11.57 2.78
CA ARG A 56 -8.04 10.90 4.07
C ARG A 56 -9.37 10.83 4.83
N LYS A 57 -9.96 9.63 4.90
CA LYS A 57 -11.19 9.38 5.65
C LYS A 57 -10.96 8.37 6.76
N ALA A 58 -11.64 8.54 7.89
CA ALA A 58 -11.72 7.48 8.89
C ALA A 58 -12.49 6.29 8.28
N GLY A 59 -12.08 5.06 8.61
CA GLY A 59 -12.74 3.86 8.09
C GLY A 59 -11.89 2.60 8.21
N VAL A 60 -12.39 1.53 7.62
CA VAL A 60 -11.71 0.23 7.57
C VAL A 60 -10.96 0.11 6.24
N TYR A 61 -9.70 -0.31 6.31
CA TYR A 61 -8.81 -0.46 5.17
C TYR A 61 -8.28 -1.90 5.12
N ARG A 62 -7.92 -2.36 3.93
CA ARG A 62 -7.27 -3.66 3.69
C ARG A 62 -6.13 -3.48 2.70
N ILE A 63 -4.99 -4.08 3.01
CA ILE A 63 -3.83 -4.22 2.13
C ILE A 63 -3.66 -5.68 1.73
#